data_AF-A0A2D6JRN5-F1
#
_entry.id   AF-A0A2D6JRN5-F1
#
_cell.length_a   1.000
_cell.length_b   1.000
_cell.length_c   1.000
_cell.angle_alpha   90.00
_cell.angle_beta   90.00
_cell.angle_gamma   90.00
#
_symmetry.space_group_name_H-M   'P 1'
#
loop_
_entity.id
_entity.type
_entity.pdbx_description
1 polymer ?
#
loop_
_entity_poly.entity_id
_entity_poly.type
_entity_poly.pdbx_seq_one_letter_code
_entity_poly.pdbx_strand_id
1 'polypeptide(L)'
;MGEHGLDRAGLPAGMIVRFGERGYRNEMLNKKTARTIILLSVVFITAACTMSDPDAYVFRPGEFNRASKDFGKEPKDIFSVTICYNKMGAKPEIISQLAVEECGKYDKKAIFKEQTLKYCPLFTPIAAVYDCKGDEPEEQKVSNPFYEYPNYGTQAPERIKP
;
A
#
# COMPACT_ATOMS: atom_id res chain seq x y z
N MET A 1 55.29 -29.05 41.33
CA MET A 1 55.68 -30.47 41.28
C MET A 1 54.63 -31.21 40.48
N GLY A 2 55.03 -31.84 39.38
CA GLY A 2 54.15 -32.63 38.52
C GLY A 2 54.48 -32.50 37.04
N GLU A 3 55.66 -32.97 36.64
CA GLU A 3 56.00 -33.27 35.25
C GLU A 3 55.33 -34.57 34.82
N HIS A 4 54.71 -34.63 33.64
CA HIS A 4 54.47 -35.80 32.77
C HIS A 4 53.92 -35.22 31.45
N GLY A 5 54.25 -35.63 30.24
CA GLY A 5 54.97 -36.77 29.70
C GLY A 5 54.58 -36.78 28.22
N LEU A 6 55.58 -36.77 27.35
CA LEU A 6 55.49 -36.67 25.90
C LEU A 6 55.03 -38.03 25.32
N ASP A 7 53.94 -38.08 24.56
CA ASP A 7 53.65 -39.22 23.68
C ASP A 7 53.22 -38.75 22.28
N ARG A 8 54.11 -39.02 21.32
CA ARG A 8 53.87 -38.96 19.88
C ARG A 8 53.13 -40.23 19.47
N ALA A 9 51.93 -40.09 18.92
CA ALA A 9 51.29 -41.14 18.15
C ALA A 9 50.88 -40.60 16.77
N GLY A 10 51.18 -41.40 15.74
CA GLY A 10 51.24 -41.00 14.35
C GLY A 10 49.92 -40.56 13.72
N LEU A 11 50.05 -39.61 12.79
CA LEU A 11 49.02 -39.20 11.85
C LEU A 11 48.69 -40.36 10.89
N PRO A 12 47.44 -40.84 10.83
CA PRO A 12 47.02 -41.72 9.76
C PRO A 12 47.01 -40.96 8.43
N ALA A 13 47.66 -41.55 7.45
CA ALA A 13 47.71 -41.10 6.08
C ALA A 13 46.30 -41.01 5.46
N GLY A 14 46.03 -39.86 4.85
CA GLY A 14 45.32 -39.77 3.57
C GLY A 14 43.89 -40.31 3.53
N MET A 15 42.92 -39.54 4.03
CA MET A 15 41.57 -39.59 3.49
C MET A 15 41.44 -38.52 2.40
N ILE A 16 41.72 -38.92 1.16
CA ILE A 16 41.41 -38.11 -0.03
C ILE A 16 39.89 -38.14 -0.19
N VAL A 17 39.22 -37.08 0.25
CA VAL A 17 37.81 -36.84 -0.10
C VAL A 17 37.78 -36.57 -1.59
N ARG A 18 37.32 -37.55 -2.38
CA ARG A 18 36.98 -37.34 -3.78
C ARG A 18 35.87 -36.30 -3.83
N PHE A 19 36.25 -35.08 -4.20
CA PHE A 19 35.30 -34.03 -4.56
C PHE A 19 34.51 -34.56 -5.75
N GLY A 20 33.32 -35.10 -5.48
CA GLY A 20 32.40 -35.55 -6.51
C GLY A 20 32.18 -34.37 -7.45
N GLU A 21 32.58 -34.54 -8.70
CA GLU A 21 32.25 -33.65 -9.78
C GLU A 21 30.72 -33.52 -9.79
N ARG A 22 30.21 -32.40 -9.28
CA ARG A 22 28.87 -31.97 -9.63
C ARG A 22 28.97 -31.60 -11.09
N GLY A 23 28.73 -32.60 -11.95
CA GLY A 23 28.48 -32.41 -13.36
C GLY A 23 27.39 -31.38 -13.48
N TYR A 24 27.81 -30.15 -13.76
CA TYR A 24 26.94 -29.07 -14.19
C TYR A 24 26.40 -29.55 -15.53
N ARG A 25 25.29 -30.30 -15.50
CA ARG A 25 24.49 -30.60 -16.69
C ARG A 25 24.03 -29.25 -17.19
N ASN A 26 24.83 -28.65 -18.06
CA ASN A 26 24.35 -27.73 -19.07
C ASN A 26 23.40 -28.54 -19.95
N GLU A 27 22.19 -28.83 -19.44
CA GLU A 27 21.06 -29.06 -20.33
C GLU A 27 21.04 -27.83 -21.22
N MET A 28 21.28 -28.05 -22.50
CA MET A 28 21.21 -27.01 -23.50
C MET A 28 19.79 -26.47 -23.45
N LEU A 29 19.58 -25.39 -22.71
CA LEU A 29 18.38 -24.58 -22.81
C LEU A 29 18.27 -24.21 -24.28
N ASN A 30 17.35 -24.88 -24.97
CA ASN A 30 17.09 -24.66 -26.37
C ASN A 30 16.92 -23.15 -26.57
N LYS A 31 17.62 -22.54 -27.53
CA LYS A 31 17.52 -21.09 -27.78
C LYS A 31 16.06 -20.63 -27.92
N LYS A 32 15.17 -21.52 -28.34
CA LYS A 32 13.72 -21.31 -28.39
C LYS A 32 13.06 -21.23 -27.00
N THR A 33 13.40 -22.13 -26.08
CA THR A 33 12.88 -22.13 -24.70
C THR A 33 13.44 -20.97 -23.87
N ALA A 34 14.73 -20.65 -24.03
CA ALA A 34 15.33 -19.47 -23.38
C ALA A 34 14.66 -18.16 -23.85
N ARG A 35 14.39 -18.02 -25.16
CA ARG A 35 13.66 -16.87 -25.71
C ARG A 35 12.23 -16.76 -25.18
N THR A 36 11.52 -17.88 -25.03
CA THR A 36 10.14 -17.86 -24.49
C THR A 36 10.12 -17.47 -23.02
N ILE A 37 11.07 -17.96 -22.22
CA ILE A 37 11.17 -17.61 -20.79
C ILE A 37 11.48 -16.11 -20.63
N ILE A 38 12.41 -15.57 -21.43
CA ILE A 38 12.75 -14.14 -21.38
C ILE A 38 11.53 -13.28 -21.76
N LEU A 39 10.82 -13.62 -22.84
CA LEU A 39 9.63 -12.87 -23.26
C LEU A 39 8.51 -12.92 -22.21
N LEU A 40 8.27 -14.09 -21.59
CA LEU A 40 7.28 -14.21 -20.52
C LEU A 40 7.67 -13.39 -19.28
N SER A 41 8.96 -13.36 -18.90
CA SER A 41 9.43 -12.58 -17.75
C SER A 41 9.21 -11.08 -17.91
N VAL A 42 9.38 -10.53 -19.13
CA VAL A 42 9.15 -9.11 -19.42
C VAL A 42 7.68 -8.72 -19.24
N VAL A 43 6.75 -9.57 -19.68
CA VAL A 43 5.31 -9.34 -19.51
C VAL A 43 4.92 -9.30 -18.02
N PHE A 44 5.47 -10.21 -17.21
CA PHE A 44 5.21 -10.23 -15.77
C PHE A 44 5.77 -9.01 -15.02
N ILE A 45 6.95 -8.50 -15.41
CA ILE A 45 7.55 -7.32 -14.77
C ILE A 45 6.72 -6.05 -15.07
N THR A 46 6.13 -5.93 -16.27
CA THR A 46 5.32 -4.76 -16.63
C THR A 46 3.97 -4.68 -15.93
N ALA A 47 3.43 -5.80 -15.44
CA ALA A 47 2.14 -5.81 -14.74
C ALA A 47 2.23 -5.27 -13.29
N ALA A 48 3.42 -5.20 -12.70
CA ALA A 48 3.60 -4.75 -11.32
C ALA A 48 3.62 -3.21 -11.17
N CYS A 49 3.80 -2.46 -12.26
CA CYS A 49 3.97 -1.01 -12.20
C CYS A 49 2.67 -0.19 -12.35
N THR A 50 1.51 -0.83 -12.54
CA THR A 50 0.24 -0.11 -12.76
C THR A 50 -0.76 -0.24 -11.60
N MET A 51 -0.35 -0.82 -10.46
CA MET A 51 -1.18 -0.94 -9.25
C MET A 51 -0.70 0.02 -8.14
N SER A 52 -0.29 1.23 -8.50
CA SER A 52 -0.18 2.30 -7.51
C SER A 52 -1.60 2.77 -7.17
N ASP A 53 -2.01 2.54 -5.93
CA ASP A 53 -3.28 2.98 -5.35
C ASP A 53 -3.62 4.44 -5.72
N PRO A 54 -4.91 4.80 -5.79
CA PRO A 54 -5.30 6.18 -6.03
C PRO A 54 -4.62 7.09 -5.01
N ASP A 55 -4.09 8.24 -5.46
CA ASP A 55 -3.29 9.20 -4.68
C ASP A 55 -4.07 9.89 -3.52
N ALA A 56 -5.12 9.27 -2.97
CA ALA A 56 -5.95 9.76 -1.89
C ALA A 56 -5.82 8.87 -0.65
N TYR A 57 -5.63 9.48 0.53
CA TYR A 57 -5.55 8.78 1.81
C TYR A 57 -6.14 9.61 2.96
N VAL A 58 -6.44 8.93 4.06
CA VAL A 58 -7.01 9.52 5.26
C VAL A 58 -5.90 10.11 6.12
N PHE A 59 -5.94 11.42 6.33
CA PHE A 59 -4.96 12.12 7.16
C PHE A 59 -5.37 12.10 8.63
N ARG A 60 -4.50 11.54 9.47
CA ARG A 60 -4.69 11.48 10.92
C ARG A 60 -3.63 12.36 11.62
N PRO A 61 -4.02 13.50 12.20
CA PRO A 61 -3.06 14.39 12.83
C PRO A 61 -2.41 13.68 14.03
N GLY A 62 -1.07 13.67 14.05
CA GLY A 62 -0.31 13.09 15.15
C GLY A 62 -0.18 11.56 15.13
N GLU A 63 -0.58 10.88 14.05
CA GLU A 63 -0.38 9.42 13.91
C GLU A 63 1.09 9.00 14.01
N PHE A 64 2.01 9.90 13.62
CA PHE A 64 3.46 9.69 13.72
C PHE A 64 4.07 10.23 15.03
N ASN A 65 3.27 10.83 15.90
CA ASN A 65 3.76 11.38 17.16
C ASN A 65 3.89 10.29 18.23
N ARG A 66 5.07 9.65 18.27
CA ARG A 66 5.42 8.61 19.27
C ARG A 66 5.38 9.08 20.73
N ALA A 67 5.40 10.39 20.97
CA ALA A 67 5.30 10.94 22.33
C ALA A 67 3.84 11.07 22.80
N SER A 68 2.85 10.86 21.93
CA SER A 68 1.44 10.87 22.30
C SER A 68 1.08 9.65 23.15
N LYS A 69 0.22 9.85 24.16
CA LYS A 69 -0.35 8.76 24.98
C LYS A 69 -1.25 7.82 24.16
N ASP A 70 -1.72 8.29 23.01
CA ASP A 70 -2.63 7.59 22.11
C ASP A 70 -1.93 7.12 20.82
N PHE A 71 -0.60 7.13 20.79
CA PHE A 71 0.17 6.63 19.65
C PHE A 71 -0.21 5.17 19.32
N GLY A 72 -0.58 4.93 18.06
CA GLY A 72 -0.96 3.60 17.55
C GLY A 72 -2.32 3.09 18.07
N LYS A 73 -3.11 3.91 18.75
CA LYS A 73 -4.47 3.55 19.18
C LYS A 73 -5.49 4.13 18.23
N GLU A 74 -6.52 3.34 17.93
CA GLU A 74 -7.68 3.85 17.19
C GLU A 74 -8.52 4.75 18.11
N PRO A 75 -8.97 5.92 17.63
CA PRO A 75 -9.85 6.78 18.40
C PRO A 75 -11.18 6.07 18.63
N LYS A 76 -11.82 6.32 19.79
CA LYS A 76 -13.13 5.73 20.10
C LYS A 76 -14.26 6.37 19.29
N ASP A 77 -14.08 7.62 18.89
CA ASP A 77 -15.05 8.38 18.11
C ASP A 77 -14.35 9.45 17.28
N ILE A 78 -14.95 9.82 16.15
CA ILE A 78 -14.48 10.87 15.24
C ILE A 78 -15.60 11.84 14.88
N PHE A 79 -15.27 13.13 14.81
CA PHE A 79 -16.21 14.18 14.39
C PHE A 79 -15.96 14.66 12.95
N SER A 80 -14.77 14.43 12.43
CA SER A 80 -14.38 14.84 11.09
C SER A 80 -13.27 13.95 10.57
N VAL A 81 -13.26 13.73 9.26
CA VAL A 81 -12.21 13.05 8.52
C VAL A 81 -11.64 14.02 7.48
N THR A 82 -10.31 14.05 7.39
CA THR A 82 -9.59 14.82 6.37
C THR A 82 -8.97 13.83 5.40
N ILE A 83 -9.24 14.00 4.11
CA ILE A 83 -8.69 13.15 3.05
C ILE A 83 -7.73 14.00 2.24
N CYS A 84 -6.47 13.58 2.21
CA CYS A 84 -5.43 14.22 1.43
C CYS A 84 -5.34 13.55 0.07
N TYR A 85 -5.30 14.34 -0.99
CA TYR A 85 -5.21 13.82 -2.34
C TYR A 85 -4.46 14.74 -3.30
N ASN A 86 -4.02 14.16 -4.42
CA ASN A 86 -3.50 14.91 -5.57
C ASN A 86 -4.58 15.02 -6.67
N LYS A 87 -4.73 16.23 -7.21
CA LYS A 87 -5.65 16.55 -8.32
C LYS A 87 -5.42 15.68 -9.57
N MET A 88 -4.18 15.23 -9.80
CA MET A 88 -3.83 14.50 -11.02
C MET A 88 -4.16 13.02 -10.99
N GLY A 89 -4.19 12.39 -9.81
CA GLY A 89 -4.36 10.93 -9.67
C GLY A 89 -5.61 10.48 -8.93
N ALA A 90 -6.21 11.34 -8.11
CA ALA A 90 -7.38 10.96 -7.32
C ALA A 90 -8.70 11.30 -8.03
N LYS A 91 -9.62 10.33 -8.03
CA LYS A 91 -11.00 10.51 -8.50
C LYS A 91 -11.90 10.98 -7.36
N PRO A 92 -12.81 11.95 -7.58
CA PRO A 92 -13.74 12.44 -6.55
C PRO A 92 -14.57 11.33 -5.89
N GLU A 93 -14.95 10.30 -6.65
CA GLU A 93 -15.74 9.17 -6.16
C GLU A 93 -14.97 8.34 -5.13
N ILE A 94 -13.66 8.16 -5.34
CA ILE A 94 -12.80 7.45 -4.39
C ILE A 94 -12.63 8.27 -3.11
N ILE A 95 -12.50 9.59 -3.24
CA ILE A 95 -12.36 10.50 -2.07
C ILE A 95 -13.63 10.44 -1.22
N SER A 96 -14.82 10.52 -1.82
CA SER A 96 -16.06 10.44 -1.05
C SER A 96 -16.28 9.04 -0.46
N GLN A 97 -15.94 7.98 -1.20
CA GLN A 97 -16.02 6.61 -0.70
C GLN A 97 -15.12 6.41 0.53
N LEU A 98 -13.87 6.89 0.50
CA LEU A 98 -12.97 6.85 1.66
C LEU A 98 -13.55 7.59 2.87
N ALA A 99 -14.24 8.71 2.66
CA ALA A 99 -14.88 9.45 3.76
C ALA A 99 -16.02 8.65 4.39
N VAL A 100 -16.85 8.03 3.54
CA VAL A 100 -17.97 7.19 3.97
C VAL A 100 -17.46 5.96 4.72
N GLU A 101 -16.42 5.29 4.22
CA GLU A 101 -15.80 4.14 4.87
C GLU A 101 -15.22 4.52 6.24
N GLU A 102 -14.53 5.66 6.36
CA GLU A 102 -13.96 6.08 7.65
C GLU A 102 -15.01 6.55 8.65
N CYS A 103 -15.99 7.39 8.26
CA CYS A 103 -17.08 7.78 9.17
C CYS A 103 -17.97 6.58 9.53
N GLY A 104 -18.16 5.65 8.59
CA GLY A 104 -18.99 4.45 8.74
C GLY A 104 -18.45 3.47 9.78
N LYS A 105 -17.14 3.45 10.04
CA LYS A 105 -16.54 2.69 11.16
C LYS A 105 -17.10 3.08 12.54
N TYR A 106 -17.71 4.26 12.63
CA TYR A 106 -18.27 4.84 13.85
C TYR A 106 -19.78 5.07 13.75
N ASP A 107 -20.46 4.39 12.82
CA ASP A 107 -21.90 4.52 12.57
C ASP A 107 -22.34 5.95 12.23
N LYS A 108 -21.47 6.73 11.57
CA LYS A 108 -21.73 8.12 11.17
C LYS A 108 -21.76 8.28 9.65
N LYS A 109 -22.54 9.25 9.17
CA LYS A 109 -22.57 9.69 7.78
C LYS A 109 -21.49 10.74 7.52
N ALA A 110 -20.81 10.61 6.38
CA ALA A 110 -19.84 11.61 5.93
C ALA A 110 -20.55 12.76 5.23
N ILE A 111 -20.32 14.00 5.67
CA ILE A 111 -20.86 15.22 5.07
C ILE A 111 -19.70 16.11 4.62
N PHE A 112 -19.60 16.36 3.32
CA PHE A 112 -18.56 17.24 2.79
C PHE A 112 -18.68 18.63 3.39
N LYS A 113 -17.56 19.15 3.91
CA LYS A 113 -17.49 20.46 4.57
C LYS A 113 -16.77 21.46 3.68
N GLU A 114 -15.54 21.17 3.32
CA GLU A 114 -14.68 22.11 2.57
C GLU A 114 -13.49 21.40 1.91
N GLN A 115 -12.84 22.13 1.00
CA GLN A 115 -11.52 21.80 0.44
C GLN A 115 -10.50 22.87 0.82
N THR A 116 -9.32 22.45 1.26
CA THR A 116 -8.26 23.36 1.71
C THR A 116 -6.87 22.81 1.43
N LEU A 117 -5.86 23.67 1.41
CA LEU A 117 -4.45 23.28 1.16
C LEU A 117 -3.59 23.29 2.43
N LYS A 118 -4.22 23.46 3.61
CA LYS A 118 -3.49 23.75 4.86
C LYS A 118 -3.07 22.53 5.67
N TYR A 119 -3.71 21.38 5.46
CA TYR A 119 -3.52 20.19 6.32
C TYR A 119 -2.59 19.15 5.69
N CYS A 120 -2.64 19.00 4.38
CA CYS A 120 -1.98 17.91 3.68
C CYS A 120 -0.54 18.24 3.28
N PRO A 121 0.34 17.22 3.13
CA PRO A 121 1.71 17.40 2.69
C PRO A 121 1.80 17.80 1.22
N LEU A 122 2.99 18.26 0.82
CA LEU A 122 3.27 18.84 -0.50
C LEU A 122 2.95 17.89 -1.68
N PHE A 123 3.09 16.57 -1.50
CA PHE A 123 2.84 15.58 -2.55
C PHE A 123 1.34 15.34 -2.81
N THR A 124 0.48 15.62 -1.82
CA THR A 124 -0.98 15.49 -1.91
C THR A 124 -1.62 16.76 -1.35
N PRO A 125 -1.46 17.91 -2.03
CA PRO A 125 -1.65 19.21 -1.40
C PRO A 125 -3.11 19.54 -1.09
N ILE A 126 -4.07 18.79 -1.63
CA ILE A 126 -5.50 19.08 -1.47
C ILE A 126 -6.07 18.24 -0.33
N ALA A 127 -6.68 18.90 0.64
CA ALA A 127 -7.42 18.31 1.74
C ALA A 127 -8.93 18.45 1.47
N ALA A 128 -9.66 17.33 1.36
CA ALA A 128 -11.11 17.32 1.45
C ALA A 128 -11.51 17.00 2.89
N VAL A 129 -12.22 17.92 3.54
CA VAL A 129 -12.68 17.77 4.92
C VAL A 129 -14.14 17.37 4.90
N TYR A 130 -14.46 16.31 5.63
CA TYR A 130 -15.82 15.83 5.85
C TYR A 130 -16.12 15.86 7.35
N ASP A 131 -17.29 16.36 7.73
CA ASP A 131 -17.84 16.17 9.07
C ASP A 131 -18.50 14.77 9.14
N CYS A 132 -18.23 14.01 10.21
CA CYS A 132 -18.94 12.77 10.52
C CYS A 132 -20.13 13.10 11.45
N LYS A 133 -21.37 13.01 10.95
CA LYS A 133 -22.59 13.29 11.73
C LYS A 133 -23.52 12.08 11.72
N GLY A 134 -24.24 11.87 12.81
CA GLY A 134 -25.16 10.74 12.98
C GLY A 134 -26.61 11.19 12.86
N ASP A 135 -27.29 10.62 11.86
CA ASP A 135 -28.44 9.74 12.07
C ASP A 135 -28.13 8.52 11.17
N GLU A 136 -28.27 7.29 11.70
CA GLU A 136 -27.94 5.94 11.16
C GLU A 136 -27.53 5.84 9.68
N PRO A 137 -26.64 4.91 9.27
CA PRO A 137 -26.25 4.73 7.88
C PRO A 137 -27.41 4.23 6.99
N GLU A 138 -28.40 5.09 6.72
CA GLU A 138 -29.17 5.02 5.49
C GLU A 138 -28.14 5.10 4.38
N GLU A 139 -28.08 4.02 3.60
CA GLU A 139 -27.40 3.88 2.33
C GLU A 139 -27.11 5.26 1.71
N GLN A 140 -25.91 5.79 1.97
CA GLN A 140 -25.49 7.06 1.38
C GLN A 140 -25.29 6.77 -0.10
N LYS A 141 -26.37 6.90 -0.87
CA LYS A 141 -26.30 6.97 -2.31
C LYS A 141 -25.34 8.10 -2.59
N VAL A 142 -24.23 7.78 -3.25
CA VAL A 142 -23.34 8.74 -3.90
C VAL A 142 -24.15 9.37 -5.03
N SER A 143 -25.21 10.09 -4.69
CA SER A 143 -26.12 10.77 -5.60
C SER A 143 -25.92 12.25 -5.38
N ASN A 144 -24.80 12.74 -5.90
CA ASN A 144 -24.78 14.07 -6.49
C ASN A 144 -23.78 14.08 -7.65
N PRO A 145 -24.24 13.82 -8.89
CA PRO A 145 -23.43 14.03 -10.09
C PRO A 145 -23.21 15.52 -10.41
N PHE A 146 -23.58 16.43 -9.50
CA PHE A 146 -23.57 17.88 -9.72
C PHE A 146 -22.80 18.62 -8.62
N TYR A 147 -21.57 18.20 -8.36
CA TYR A 147 -20.52 19.16 -8.00
C TYR A 147 -19.72 19.39 -9.27
N GLU A 148 -20.16 20.39 -10.02
CA GLU A 148 -19.43 20.91 -11.18
C GLU A 148 -18.17 21.59 -10.63
N TYR A 149 -17.08 20.81 -10.51
CA TYR A 149 -15.75 21.36 -10.33
C TYR A 149 -15.48 22.21 -11.57
N PRO A 150 -15.25 23.53 -11.46
CA PRO A 150 -15.18 24.44 -12.62
C PRO A 150 -13.95 24.22 -13.52
N ASN A 151 -13.31 23.05 -13.44
CA ASN A 151 -12.09 22.71 -14.16
C ASN A 151 -11.90 21.22 -14.46
N TYR A 152 -12.94 20.38 -14.39
CA TYR A 152 -12.89 19.01 -14.90
C TYR A 152 -14.14 18.73 -15.72
N GLY A 153 -13.94 18.46 -17.01
CA GLY A 153 -15.02 18.26 -17.98
C GLY A 153 -16.04 17.20 -17.54
N THR A 154 -17.26 17.37 -18.02
CA THR A 154 -18.43 16.55 -17.73
C THR A 154 -18.26 15.11 -18.25
N GLN A 155 -17.83 14.17 -17.41
CA GLN A 155 -18.18 12.76 -17.60
C GLN A 155 -18.67 12.17 -16.28
N ALA A 156 -19.97 11.96 -16.22
CA ALA A 156 -20.64 11.26 -15.13
C ALA A 156 -20.28 9.76 -15.19
N PRO A 157 -19.92 9.10 -14.07
CA PRO A 157 -19.67 7.67 -14.08
C PRO A 157 -20.97 6.87 -14.20
N GLU A 158 -20.91 5.85 -15.05
CA GLU A 158 -21.95 4.86 -15.28
C GLU A 158 -22.19 4.01 -14.01
N ARG A 159 -23.46 3.72 -13.69
CA ARG A 159 -23.85 2.98 -12.48
C ARG A 159 -23.12 1.64 -12.38
N ILE A 160 -22.41 1.43 -11.28
CA ILE A 160 -22.01 0.08 -10.86
C ILE A 160 -23.25 -0.56 -10.21
N LYS A 161 -23.77 -1.63 -10.83
CA LYS A 161 -24.79 -2.50 -10.21
C LYS A 161 -24.11 -3.53 -9.29
N PRO A 162 -24.80 -3.97 -8.23
CA PRO A 162 -24.30 -4.96 -7.28
C PRO A 162 -23.97 -6.31 -7.95
#